data_AF-A0A4Y3QSY5-F1
#
_entry.id   AF-A0A4Y3QSY5-F1
#
_cell.length_a   1.000
_cell.length_b   1.000
_cell.length_c   1.000
_cell.angle_alpha   90.00
_cell.angle_beta   90.00
_cell.angle_gamma   90.00
#
_symmetry.space_group_name_H-M   'P 1'
#
loop_
_entity.id
_entity.type
_entity.pdbx_description
1 polymer ?
#
loop_
_entity_poly.entity_id
_entity_poly.type
_entity_poly.pdbx_seq_one_letter_code
_entity_poly.pdbx_strand_id
1 'polypeptide(L)'
;MFDPAEAATRFLQALEKLPTYTGIVFHGLPSVPQLAPARWTRGVTATSKDPRIATENFSTPAIAAIVSRTGRDIAAFSAHPAEQEVVLPPEVVLLEVAHTRLPDGRPVVIVEQLAEPDPRADLPPTLDALVAAVHELLQLAQAGEPSTITTPGKFVEPFFFLDEESGAHTES
;
A
#
# COMPACT_ATOMS: atom_id res chain seq x y z
N MET A 1 22.21 -19.91 -12.89
CA MET A 1 21.76 -18.70 -13.58
C MET A 1 20.40 -18.37 -12.98
N PHE A 2 20.25 -17.22 -12.33
CA PHE A 2 18.95 -16.78 -11.80
C PHE A 2 18.12 -16.31 -12.99
N ASP A 3 16.94 -16.89 -13.21
CA ASP A 3 15.98 -16.40 -14.19
C ASP A 3 14.95 -15.51 -13.44
N PRO A 4 15.01 -14.18 -13.61
CA PRO A 4 14.10 -13.28 -12.93
C PRO A 4 12.62 -13.52 -13.27
N ALA A 5 12.33 -13.94 -14.50
CA ALA A 5 10.96 -14.18 -14.95
C ALA A 5 10.39 -15.44 -14.29
N GLU A 6 11.20 -16.50 -14.19
CA GLU A 6 10.82 -17.72 -13.48
C GLU A 6 10.65 -17.45 -11.97
N ALA A 7 11.54 -16.65 -11.37
CA ALA A 7 11.45 -16.27 -9.96
C ALA A 7 10.18 -15.44 -9.67
N ALA A 8 9.88 -14.45 -10.52
CA ALA A 8 8.66 -13.65 -10.41
C ALA A 8 7.40 -14.51 -10.56
N THR A 9 7.39 -15.44 -11.52
CA THR A 9 6.27 -16.38 -11.72
C THR A 9 6.04 -17.25 -10.49
N ARG A 10 7.10 -17.83 -9.93
CA ARG A 10 7.02 -18.63 -8.69
C ARG A 10 6.50 -17.83 -7.51
N PHE A 11 6.96 -16.58 -7.39
CA PHE A 11 6.51 -15.68 -6.33
C PHE A 11 5.02 -15.36 -6.45
N LEU A 12 4.53 -14.99 -7.63
CA LEU A 12 3.10 -14.72 -7.87
C LEU A 12 2.24 -15.95 -7.60
N GLN A 13 2.66 -17.13 -8.07
CA GLN A 13 1.98 -18.40 -7.77
C GLN A 13 1.95 -18.75 -6.28
N ALA A 14 2.95 -18.33 -5.50
CA ALA A 14 2.97 -18.51 -4.07
C ALA A 14 2.00 -17.53 -3.38
N LEU A 15 2.00 -16.26 -3.78
CA LEU A 15 1.07 -15.25 -3.28
C LEU A 15 -0.38 -15.65 -3.51
N GLU A 16 -0.71 -16.18 -4.70
CA GLU A 16 -2.07 -16.61 -5.04
C GLU A 16 -2.64 -17.65 -4.07
N LYS A 17 -1.78 -18.50 -3.48
CA LYS A 17 -2.16 -19.56 -2.53
C LYS A 17 -2.43 -19.07 -1.11
N LEU A 18 -2.00 -17.85 -0.78
CA LEU A 18 -2.25 -17.25 0.52
C LEU A 18 -3.69 -16.74 0.60
N PRO A 19 -4.31 -16.75 1.78
CA PRO A 19 -5.61 -16.12 1.98
C PRO A 19 -5.52 -14.62 1.67
N THR A 20 -6.60 -14.07 1.13
CA THR A 20 -6.75 -12.63 0.95
C THR A 20 -6.76 -11.93 2.31
N TYR A 21 -6.04 -10.82 2.40
CA TYR A 21 -6.14 -9.87 3.49
C TYR A 21 -7.09 -8.75 3.07
N THR A 22 -8.12 -8.53 3.90
CA THR A 22 -9.04 -7.40 3.78
C THR A 22 -8.84 -6.47 4.97
N GLY A 23 -8.49 -5.22 4.73
CA GLY A 23 -8.18 -4.25 5.79
C GLY A 23 -7.46 -3.01 5.28
N ILE A 24 -7.24 -2.03 6.16
CA ILE A 24 -6.47 -0.83 5.84
C ILE A 24 -4.98 -1.17 5.88
N VAL A 25 -4.25 -0.78 4.84
CA VAL A 25 -2.79 -0.84 4.75
C VAL A 25 -2.25 0.51 4.30
N PHE A 26 -0.97 0.76 4.54
CA PHE A 26 -0.32 2.03 4.28
C PHE A 26 0.84 1.85 3.30
N HIS A 27 1.06 2.91 2.52
CA HIS A 27 2.20 3.05 1.61
C HIS A 27 2.66 4.50 1.62
N GLY A 28 3.96 4.74 1.76
CA GLY A 28 4.53 6.07 1.65
C GLY A 28 4.65 6.49 0.20
N LEU A 29 4.47 7.78 -0.09
CA LEU A 29 4.44 8.28 -1.45
C LEU A 29 5.40 9.46 -1.62
N PRO A 30 6.18 9.51 -2.72
CA PRO A 30 7.03 10.67 -3.04
C PRO A 30 6.22 11.90 -3.45
N SER A 31 4.99 11.71 -3.95
CA SER A 31 4.02 12.76 -4.25
C SER A 31 2.61 12.14 -4.31
N VAL A 32 1.57 12.97 -4.23
CA VAL A 32 0.19 12.50 -4.40
C VAL A 32 -0.02 12.04 -5.85
N PRO A 33 -0.33 10.76 -6.11
CA PRO A 33 -0.56 10.28 -7.46
C PRO A 33 -1.88 10.79 -8.02
N GLN A 34 -1.96 10.96 -9.33
CA GLN A 34 -3.22 11.20 -10.02
C GLN A 34 -3.90 9.86 -10.31
N LEU A 35 -5.06 9.61 -9.69
CA LEU A 35 -5.82 8.35 -9.82
C LEU A 35 -7.09 8.47 -10.67
N ALA A 36 -7.49 9.67 -11.12
CA ALA A 36 -8.86 9.98 -11.53
C ALA A 36 -9.46 9.08 -12.67
N PRO A 37 -10.64 8.44 -12.47
CA PRO A 37 -11.26 8.13 -11.18
C PRO A 37 -10.66 6.87 -10.53
N ALA A 38 -10.17 5.92 -11.32
CA ALA A 38 -9.40 4.77 -10.85
C ALA A 38 -8.30 4.42 -11.84
N ARG A 39 -7.22 3.78 -11.36
CA ARG A 39 -6.12 3.29 -12.20
C ARG A 39 -5.71 1.87 -11.83
N TRP A 40 -5.25 1.11 -12.83
CA TRP A 40 -4.71 -0.23 -12.64
C TRP A 40 -3.23 -0.15 -12.28
N THR A 41 -2.84 -0.78 -11.18
CA THR A 41 -1.43 -0.89 -10.81
C THR A 41 -0.69 -1.82 -11.76
N ARG A 42 0.62 -1.57 -11.91
CA ARG A 42 1.55 -2.44 -12.63
C ARG A 42 2.52 -3.06 -11.63
N GLY A 43 2.63 -4.38 -11.67
CA GLY A 43 3.49 -5.12 -10.74
C GLY A 43 2.93 -5.16 -9.32
N VAL A 44 3.70 -5.77 -8.41
CA VAL A 44 3.31 -5.90 -7.00
C VAL A 44 3.53 -4.58 -6.27
N THR A 45 2.68 -4.28 -5.28
CA THR A 45 2.86 -3.12 -4.40
C THR A 45 3.06 -3.61 -2.97
N ALA A 46 4.24 -3.35 -2.40
CA ALA A 46 4.50 -3.64 -0.99
C ALA A 46 3.82 -2.59 -0.12
N THR A 47 3.03 -3.02 0.86
CA THR A 47 2.36 -2.15 1.83
C THR A 47 2.59 -2.69 3.23
N SER A 48 2.36 -1.87 4.25
CA SER A 48 2.43 -2.31 5.65
C SER A 48 1.15 -1.95 6.39
N LYS A 49 0.76 -2.78 7.35
CA LYS A 49 -0.31 -2.44 8.30
C LYS A 49 0.11 -1.35 9.29
N ASP A 50 1.42 -1.16 9.50
CA ASP A 50 1.97 -0.13 10.38
C ASP A 50 2.31 1.13 9.57
N PRO A 51 1.65 2.28 9.83
CA PRO A 51 1.95 3.53 9.16
C PRO A 51 3.41 3.98 9.30
N ARG A 52 4.07 3.71 10.44
CA ARG A 52 5.47 4.09 10.64
C ARG A 52 6.39 3.29 9.74
N ILE A 53 6.15 1.99 9.58
CA ILE A 53 6.94 1.17 8.66
C ILE A 53 6.66 1.61 7.21
N ALA A 54 5.39 1.76 6.85
CA ALA A 54 4.98 2.13 5.50
C ALA A 54 5.55 3.47 5.02
N THR A 55 5.83 4.39 5.94
CA THR A 55 6.23 5.77 5.62
C THR A 55 7.64 6.11 6.10
N GLU A 56 8.42 5.10 6.50
CA GLU A 56 9.74 5.25 7.12
C GLU A 56 9.75 6.30 8.24
N ASN A 57 8.89 6.10 9.24
CA ASN A 57 8.62 7.02 10.34
C ASN A 57 8.13 8.39 9.87
N PHE A 58 7.14 8.41 8.97
CA PHE A 58 6.55 9.65 8.50
C PHE A 58 7.60 10.57 7.84
N SER A 59 8.54 10.00 7.07
CA SER A 59 9.53 10.75 6.30
C SER A 59 9.05 11.06 4.88
N THR A 60 8.08 10.29 4.36
CA THR A 60 7.58 10.44 2.98
C THR A 60 6.76 11.73 2.78
N PRO A 61 6.82 12.36 1.60
CA PRO A 61 6.04 13.57 1.29
C PRO A 61 4.51 13.40 1.31
N ALA A 62 4.01 12.19 1.07
CA ALA A 62 2.58 11.86 1.09
C ALA A 62 2.36 10.43 1.63
N ILE A 63 1.11 10.10 1.95
CA ILE A 63 0.71 8.76 2.44
C ILE A 63 -0.50 8.28 1.65
N ALA A 64 -0.47 7.02 1.22
CA ALA A 64 -1.67 6.31 0.79
C ALA A 64 -2.17 5.43 1.94
N ALA A 65 -3.44 5.59 2.31
CA ALA A 65 -4.17 4.63 3.12
C ALA A 65 -5.09 3.84 2.19
N ILE A 66 -4.82 2.55 2.04
CA ILE A 66 -5.44 1.70 1.03
C ILE A 66 -6.35 0.69 1.74
N VAL A 67 -7.63 0.68 1.41
CA VAL A 67 -8.52 -0.43 1.75
C VAL A 67 -8.19 -1.59 0.82
N SER A 68 -7.34 -2.49 1.30
CA SER A 68 -6.98 -3.72 0.60
C SER A 68 -8.13 -4.73 0.69
N ARG A 69 -8.38 -5.45 -0.41
CA ARG A 69 -9.36 -6.54 -0.50
C ARG A 69 -8.74 -7.82 -1.03
N THR A 70 -7.67 -7.72 -1.83
CA THR A 70 -6.95 -8.88 -2.35
C THR A 70 -5.47 -8.86 -1.96
N GLY A 71 -5.07 -8.06 -0.97
CA GLY A 71 -3.72 -8.11 -0.45
C GLY A 71 -3.37 -9.50 0.09
N ARG A 72 -2.09 -9.81 0.22
CA ARG A 72 -1.60 -11.03 0.86
C ARG A 72 -0.72 -10.66 2.03
N ASP A 73 -1.15 -11.04 3.23
CA ASP A 73 -0.30 -10.91 4.42
C ASP A 73 0.84 -11.92 4.32
N ILE A 74 2.06 -11.40 4.25
CA ILE A 74 3.27 -12.22 4.16
C ILE A 74 4.18 -12.06 5.38
N ALA A 75 3.71 -11.40 6.44
CA ALA A 75 4.50 -11.13 7.64
C ALA A 75 5.07 -12.42 8.24
N ALA A 76 4.29 -13.52 8.24
CA ALA A 76 4.71 -14.83 8.76
C ALA A 76 5.84 -15.50 7.95
N PHE A 77 6.07 -15.07 6.72
CA PHE A 77 7.10 -15.62 5.82
C PHE A 77 8.27 -14.65 5.60
N SER A 78 8.16 -13.41 6.09
CA SER A 78 9.18 -12.37 5.93
C SER A 78 10.37 -12.59 6.88
N ALA A 79 11.56 -12.17 6.45
CA ALA A 79 12.73 -12.06 7.33
C ALA A 79 12.52 -10.98 8.42
N HIS A 80 11.57 -10.07 8.21
CA HIS A 80 11.22 -8.99 9.12
C HIS A 80 9.70 -8.97 9.41
N PRO A 81 9.15 -9.91 10.20
CA PRO A 81 7.70 -9.99 10.47
C PRO A 81 7.11 -8.73 11.11
N ALA A 82 7.93 -7.97 11.85
CA ALA A 82 7.54 -6.70 12.46
C ALA A 82 7.20 -5.61 11.43
N GLU A 83 7.60 -5.77 10.16
CA GLU A 83 7.18 -4.87 9.09
C GLU A 83 5.68 -4.99 8.76
N GLN A 84 5.00 -6.05 9.23
CA GLN A 84 3.56 -6.28 9.02
C GLN A 84 3.15 -6.15 7.54
N GLU A 85 3.96 -6.71 6.67
CA GLU A 85 3.84 -6.55 5.23
C GLU A 85 2.59 -7.24 4.68
N VAL A 86 1.86 -6.47 3.86
CA VAL A 86 0.79 -6.96 2.99
C VAL A 86 1.17 -6.59 1.57
N VAL A 87 1.24 -7.59 0.68
CA VAL A 87 1.55 -7.35 -0.74
C VAL A 87 0.25 -7.25 -1.52
N LEU A 88 0.06 -6.13 -2.23
CA LEU A 88 -1.00 -6.05 -3.23
C LEU A 88 -0.52 -6.75 -4.50
N PRO A 89 -1.32 -7.68 -5.07
CA PRO A 89 -0.97 -8.33 -6.33
C PRO A 89 -0.93 -7.32 -7.49
N PRO A 90 -0.38 -7.71 -8.65
CA PRO A 90 -0.43 -6.89 -9.85
C PRO A 90 -1.87 -6.65 -10.33
N GLU A 91 -2.03 -5.59 -11.14
CA GLU A 91 -3.26 -5.29 -11.88
C GLU A 91 -4.49 -5.03 -10.98
N VAL A 92 -4.27 -4.53 -9.77
CA VAL A 92 -5.36 -4.10 -8.90
C VAL A 92 -5.85 -2.71 -9.28
N VAL A 93 -7.15 -2.49 -9.18
CA VAL A 93 -7.76 -1.19 -9.46
C VAL A 93 -7.82 -0.38 -8.19
N LEU A 94 -7.17 0.77 -8.21
CA LEU A 94 -7.14 1.74 -7.11
C LEU A 94 -8.06 2.91 -7.43
N LEU A 95 -9.15 3.04 -6.69
CA LEU A 95 -10.11 4.15 -6.74
C LEU A 95 -9.80 5.11 -5.58
N GLU A 96 -9.52 6.36 -5.90
CA GLU A 96 -9.46 7.40 -4.87
C GLU A 96 -10.87 7.71 -4.34
N VAL A 97 -11.05 7.65 -3.02
CA VAL A 97 -12.34 7.90 -2.38
C VAL A 97 -12.35 9.13 -1.48
N ALA A 98 -11.20 9.54 -0.94
CA ALA A 98 -11.08 10.76 -0.15
C ALA A 98 -9.65 11.30 -0.14
N HIS A 99 -9.54 12.61 0.10
CA HIS A 99 -8.29 13.33 0.34
C HIS A 99 -8.37 14.06 1.65
N THR A 100 -7.31 13.95 2.45
CA THR A 100 -7.20 14.61 3.75
C THR A 100 -5.75 14.99 4.03
N ARG A 101 -5.47 15.54 5.21
CA ARG A 101 -4.13 15.95 5.65
C ARG A 101 -3.90 15.58 7.11
N LEU A 102 -2.65 15.22 7.43
CA LEU A 102 -2.17 15.15 8.80
C LEU A 102 -2.06 16.56 9.42
N PRO A 103 -1.92 16.66 10.76
CA PRO A 103 -1.74 17.95 11.44
C PRO A 103 -0.51 18.75 10.98
N ASP A 104 0.54 18.06 10.51
CA ASP A 104 1.75 18.67 9.93
C ASP A 104 1.57 19.16 8.48
N GLY A 105 0.37 19.03 7.92
CA GLY A 105 0.01 19.44 6.57
C GLY A 105 0.26 18.39 5.50
N ARG A 106 0.85 17.24 5.84
CA ARG A 106 1.15 16.18 4.88
C ARG A 106 -0.14 15.60 4.27
N PRO A 107 -0.23 15.46 2.93
CA PRO A 107 -1.39 14.87 2.29
C PRO A 107 -1.50 13.37 2.58
N VAL A 108 -2.74 12.95 2.81
CA VAL A 108 -3.15 11.54 2.93
C VAL A 108 -4.22 11.29 1.88
N VAL A 109 -3.96 10.34 0.99
CA VAL A 109 -4.92 9.86 -0.01
C VAL A 109 -5.53 8.57 0.51
N ILE A 110 -6.86 8.52 0.55
CA ILE A 110 -7.58 7.30 0.92
C ILE A 110 -8.07 6.65 -0.37
N VAL A 111 -7.66 5.40 -0.54
CA VAL A 111 -7.84 4.63 -1.76
C VAL A 111 -8.59 3.36 -1.43
N GLU A 112 -9.60 3.02 -2.23
CA GLU A 112 -10.19 1.70 -2.22
C GLU A 112 -9.63 0.83 -3.34
N GLN A 113 -9.30 -0.41 -2.99
CA GLN A 113 -9.12 -1.44 -3.98
C GLN A 113 -10.49 -1.92 -4.47
N LEU A 114 -10.77 -1.81 -5.77
CA LEU A 114 -12.00 -2.37 -6.35
C LEU A 114 -11.86 -3.87 -6.53
N ALA A 115 -12.57 -4.62 -5.69
CA ALA A 115 -12.73 -6.08 -5.74
C ALA A 115 -14.00 -6.47 -4.99
N GLU A 116 -14.37 -7.76 -5.03
CA GLU A 116 -15.50 -8.27 -4.28
C GLU A 116 -15.36 -7.95 -2.77
N PRO A 117 -16.38 -7.37 -2.12
CA PRO A 117 -16.33 -7.14 -0.69
C PRO A 117 -16.32 -8.45 0.10
N ASP A 118 -15.45 -8.53 1.11
CA ASP A 118 -15.55 -9.58 2.13
C ASP A 118 -16.56 -9.14 3.19
N PRO A 119 -17.74 -9.79 3.31
CA PRO A 119 -18.76 -9.42 4.29
C PRO A 119 -18.33 -9.70 5.73
N ARG A 120 -17.23 -10.42 5.95
CA ARG A 120 -16.67 -10.70 7.28
C ARG A 120 -15.62 -9.66 7.70
N ALA A 121 -15.19 -8.81 6.78
CA ALA A 121 -14.21 -7.78 7.09
C ALA A 121 -14.85 -6.68 7.95
N ASP A 122 -14.20 -6.34 9.06
CA ASP A 122 -14.59 -5.25 9.94
C ASP A 122 -14.06 -3.92 9.40
N LEU A 123 -14.57 -3.53 8.23
CA LEU A 123 -14.24 -2.25 7.60
C LEU A 123 -15.30 -1.20 7.95
N PRO A 124 -14.90 0.08 8.14
CA PRO A 124 -15.86 1.16 8.34
C PRO A 124 -16.92 1.20 7.22
N PRO A 125 -18.23 1.24 7.55
CA PRO A 125 -19.29 1.03 6.57
C PRO A 125 -19.61 2.27 5.72
N THR A 126 -18.99 3.41 6.02
CA THR A 126 -19.21 4.69 5.32
C THR A 126 -17.88 5.40 5.07
N LEU A 127 -17.85 6.27 4.07
CA LEU A 127 -16.66 7.06 3.75
C LEU A 127 -16.19 7.91 4.94
N ASP A 128 -17.11 8.58 5.64
CA ASP A 128 -16.77 9.42 6.80
C ASP A 128 -16.16 8.58 7.93
N ALA A 129 -16.72 7.39 8.19
CA ALA A 129 -16.17 6.46 9.17
C ALA A 129 -14.79 5.90 8.75
N LEU A 130 -14.58 5.68 7.45
CA LEU A 130 -13.29 5.27 6.91
C LEU A 130 -12.24 6.37 7.09
N VAL A 131 -12.58 7.62 6.75
CA VAL A 131 -11.71 8.78 6.95
C VAL A 131 -11.34 8.92 8.43
N ALA A 132 -12.32 8.79 9.33
CA ALA A 132 -12.08 8.85 10.77
C ALA A 132 -11.15 7.73 11.26
N ALA A 133 -11.37 6.49 10.82
CA ALA A 133 -10.53 5.35 11.19
C ALA A 133 -9.08 5.51 10.68
N VAL A 134 -8.90 5.97 9.44
CA VAL A 134 -7.57 6.28 8.89
C VAL A 134 -6.87 7.36 9.71
N HIS A 135 -7.58 8.43 10.08
CA HIS A 135 -7.01 9.47 10.94
C HIS A 135 -6.60 8.94 12.32
N GLU A 136 -7.43 8.13 12.96
CA GLU A 136 -7.13 7.55 14.26
C GLU A 136 -5.87 6.66 14.21
N LEU A 137 -5.78 5.78 13.21
CA LEU A 137 -4.60 4.93 13.01
C LEU A 137 -3.32 5.74 12.79
N LEU A 138 -3.39 6.80 11.97
CA LEU A 138 -2.24 7.66 11.70
C LEU A 138 -1.84 8.49 12.93
N GLN A 139 -2.81 9.03 13.67
CA GLN A 139 -2.55 9.79 14.90
C GLN A 139 -1.93 8.92 15.99
N LEU A 140 -2.49 7.72 16.20
CA LEU A 140 -1.94 6.76 17.17
C LEU A 140 -0.50 6.40 16.81
N ALA A 141 -0.24 6.11 15.54
CA ALA A 141 1.11 5.86 15.05
C ALA A 141 2.04 7.07 15.30
N GLN A 142 1.64 8.30 14.93
CA GLN A 142 2.45 9.51 15.15
C GLN A 142 2.76 9.78 16.63
N ALA A 143 1.84 9.44 17.54
CA ALA A 143 2.05 9.61 18.98
C ALA A 143 2.98 8.54 19.60
N GLY A 144 3.16 7.39 18.93
CA GLY A 144 4.04 6.31 19.38
C GLY A 144 5.54 6.60 19.16
N GLU A 145 6.40 5.69 19.62
CA GLU A 145 7.84 5.75 19.32
C GLU A 145 8.13 5.42 17.85
N PRO A 146 9.22 5.97 17.27
CA PRO A 146 9.67 5.57 15.94
C PRO A 146 9.93 4.07 15.84
N SER A 147 9.45 3.45 14.75
CA SER A 147 9.71 2.05 14.43
C SER A 147 11.11 1.87 13.83
N THR A 148 11.75 0.73 14.08
CA THR A 148 13.02 0.38 13.42
C THR A 148 12.75 0.05 11.95
N ILE A 149 13.39 0.77 11.03
CA ILE A 149 13.26 0.53 9.59
C ILE A 149 14.29 -0.51 9.14
N THR A 150 13.83 -1.72 8.86
CA THR A 150 14.67 -2.87 8.47
C THR A 150 14.97 -2.94 6.98
N THR A 151 14.03 -2.51 6.13
CA THR A 151 14.18 -2.51 4.67
C THR A 151 13.84 -1.15 4.06
N PRO A 152 14.77 -0.18 4.06
CA PRO A 152 14.54 1.14 3.47
C PRO A 152 14.16 1.07 1.98
N GLY A 153 13.30 1.97 1.52
CA GLY A 153 12.79 2.06 0.15
C GLY A 153 11.57 1.17 -0.15
N LYS A 154 11.42 0.05 0.57
CA LYS A 154 10.46 -1.02 0.21
C LYS A 154 9.00 -0.57 0.11
N PHE A 155 8.56 0.29 1.02
CA PHE A 155 7.15 0.69 1.15
C PHE A 155 6.88 2.13 0.67
N VAL A 156 7.86 2.76 0.00
CA VAL A 156 7.86 4.21 -0.29
C VAL A 156 8.12 4.53 -1.77
N GLU A 157 8.07 3.53 -2.63
CA GLU A 157 8.22 3.71 -4.07
C GLU A 157 7.00 4.42 -4.68
N PRO A 158 7.12 5.07 -5.85
CA PRO A 158 5.94 5.52 -6.57
C PRO A 158 5.03 4.33 -6.90
N PHE A 159 3.71 4.55 -6.92
CA PHE A 159 2.82 3.62 -7.61
C PHE A 159 3.14 3.63 -9.10
N PHE A 160 3.21 2.43 -9.69
CA PHE A 160 3.32 2.25 -11.13
C PHE A 160 1.96 1.86 -11.67
N PHE A 161 1.53 2.46 -12.78
CA PHE A 161 0.25 2.15 -13.40
C PHE A 161 0.41 1.59 -14.82
N LEU A 162 -0.57 0.80 -15.28
CA LEU A 162 -0.52 0.14 -16.60
C LEU A 162 -0.57 1.12 -17.78
N ASP A 163 -1.20 2.27 -17.59
CA ASP A 163 -1.38 3.33 -18.59
C ASP A 163 -0.20 4.33 -18.63
N GLU A 164 0.79 4.17 -17.75
CA GLU A 164 2.06 4.90 -17.85
C GLU A 164 2.92 4.21 -18.92
N GLU A 165 3.11 4.89 -20.05
CA GLU A 165 4.09 4.45 -21.05
C GLU A 165 5.40 4.14 -20.33
N SER A 166 5.97 2.96 -20.60
CA SER A 166 7.32 2.60 -20.18
C SER A 166 8.27 3.64 -20.74
N GLY A 167 8.51 4.71 -19.99
CA GLY A 167 9.36 5.82 -20.41
C GLY A 167 10.68 5.25 -20.86
N ALA A 168 10.91 5.34 -22.18
CA ALA A 168 12.15 4.93 -22.80
C ALA A 168 13.31 5.57 -22.01
N HIS A 169 14.24 4.73 -21.56
CA HIS A 169 15.57 5.16 -21.17
C HIS A 169 16.12 6.05 -22.30
N THR A 170 16.02 7.36 -22.13
CA THR A 170 16.78 8.30 -22.94
C THR A 170 17.95 8.68 -22.07
N GLU A 171 19.00 7.87 -22.16
CA GLU A 171 20.34 8.30 -21.76
C GLU A 171 20.66 9.56 -22.58
N SER A 172 21.01 10.64 -21.89
CA SER A 172 21.68 11.81 -22.46
C SER A 172 23.06 11.91 -21.85
#